data_AF-A0A414UQH3-F1
#
_entry.id   AF-A0A414UQH3-F1
#
_cell.length_a   1.000
_cell.length_b   1.000
_cell.length_c   1.000
_cell.angle_alpha   90.00
_cell.angle_beta   90.00
_cell.angle_gamma   90.00
#
_symmetry.space_group_name_H-M   'P 1'
#
loop_
_entity.id
_entity.type
_entity.pdbx_description
1 polymer ?
#
loop_
_entity_poly.entity_id
_entity_poly.type
_entity_poly.pdbx_seq_one_letter_code
_entity_poly.pdbx_strand_id
1 'polypeptide(L)'
;MSNYDSRIKDIIENQDQYPKELLELLTANIETIEFVFDYPEKKDNLPATIVEEAKSGEIPLLLQWDERWGYQNYGDGMLAVNGCGPTALSMVIVGLTGNKQATPYQVAQYAEQNGYYVEGVGSSWSMMTDIGSHFGIQGREISLDKDNIQTELESGHPIICAMRPGDFTTTGHFIVLTGMKDGKICVHDPNSKKRSEKLWDYETLEGQINNLWSFTTLF
;
A
#
# COMPACT_ATOMS: atom_id res chain seq x y z
N MET A 1 3.57 -1.84 -34.90
CA MET A 1 4.68 -1.06 -34.31
C MET A 1 4.35 -0.93 -32.83
N SER A 2 5.23 -1.39 -31.95
CA SER A 2 4.94 -1.52 -30.52
C SER A 2 4.51 -0.16 -29.93
N ASN A 3 3.40 -0.17 -29.20
CA ASN A 3 2.80 0.97 -28.52
C ASN A 3 3.60 1.29 -27.24
N TYR A 4 4.92 1.42 -27.37
CA TYR A 4 5.78 1.78 -26.24
C TYR A 4 5.50 3.23 -25.86
N ASP A 5 5.21 3.43 -24.58
CA ASP A 5 5.07 4.75 -23.99
C ASP A 5 6.37 5.53 -24.21
N SER A 6 6.26 6.72 -24.83
CA SER A 6 7.43 7.51 -25.22
C SER A 6 8.31 7.90 -24.03
N ARG A 7 7.73 8.00 -22.83
CA ARG A 7 8.46 8.33 -21.60
C ARG A 7 9.55 7.32 -21.27
N ILE A 8 9.39 6.04 -21.66
CA ILE A 8 10.41 5.00 -21.42
C ILE A 8 11.71 5.37 -22.15
N LYS A 9 11.59 5.87 -23.38
CA LYS A 9 12.76 6.27 -24.17
C LYS A 9 13.48 7.42 -23.50
N ASP A 10 12.73 8.42 -23.04
CA ASP A 10 13.29 9.60 -22.37
C ASP A 10 13.99 9.23 -21.05
N ILE A 11 13.41 8.31 -20.27
CA ILE A 11 14.03 7.76 -19.05
C ILE A 11 15.35 7.05 -19.38
N ILE A 12 15.38 6.21 -20.43
CA ILE A 12 16.61 5.49 -20.82
C ILE A 12 17.70 6.45 -21.30
N GLU A 13 17.34 7.44 -22.12
CA GLU A 13 18.29 8.44 -22.63
C GLU A 13 18.86 9.34 -21.51
N ASN A 14 18.15 9.44 -20.38
CA ASN A 14 18.51 10.26 -19.23
C ASN A 14 18.67 9.45 -17.93
N GLN A 15 19.01 8.16 -18.01
CA GLN A 15 18.98 7.23 -16.87
C GLN A 15 19.79 7.70 -15.65
N ASP A 16 20.85 8.48 -15.87
CA ASP A 16 21.72 9.02 -14.81
C ASP A 16 21.01 10.03 -13.89
N GLN A 17 19.84 10.54 -14.28
CA GLN A 17 19.02 11.43 -13.46
C GLN A 17 18.12 10.68 -12.44
N TYR A 18 18.01 9.35 -12.58
CA TYR A 18 17.09 8.54 -11.79
C TYR A 18 17.87 7.60 -10.85
N PRO A 19 17.47 7.51 -9.57
CA PRO A 19 17.99 6.50 -8.65
C PRO A 19 17.73 5.09 -9.20
N LYS A 20 18.67 4.19 -8.92
CA LYS A 20 18.57 2.78 -9.34
C LYS A 20 17.27 2.12 -8.88
N GLU A 21 16.82 2.43 -7.65
CA GLU A 21 15.58 1.89 -7.07
C GLU A 21 14.34 2.24 -7.91
N LEU A 22 14.30 3.42 -8.54
CA LEU A 22 13.18 3.84 -9.38
C LEU A 22 13.20 3.16 -10.76
N LEU A 23 14.39 2.92 -11.31
CA LEU A 23 14.54 2.16 -12.55
C LEU A 23 14.14 0.68 -12.35
N GLU A 24 14.48 0.11 -11.19
CA GLU A 24 14.05 -1.23 -10.78
C GLU A 24 12.53 -1.28 -10.55
N LEU A 25 11.97 -0.28 -9.86
CA LEU A 25 10.53 -0.13 -9.66
C LEU A 25 9.77 -0.08 -11.00
N LEU A 26 10.25 0.71 -11.97
CA LEU A 26 9.64 0.79 -13.30
C LEU A 26 9.69 -0.55 -14.06
N THR A 27 10.82 -1.25 -13.94
CA THR A 27 11.00 -2.56 -14.59
C THR A 27 10.06 -3.60 -14.02
N ALA A 28 9.86 -3.59 -12.70
CA ALA A 28 8.94 -4.50 -12.01
C ALA A 28 7.46 -4.10 -12.19
N ASN A 29 7.19 -2.80 -12.36
CA ASN A 29 5.84 -2.26 -12.39
C ASN A 29 5.70 -1.07 -13.35
N ILE A 30 5.23 -1.35 -14.56
CA ILE A 30 5.02 -0.35 -15.60
C ILE A 30 3.96 0.71 -15.24
N GLU A 31 3.11 0.47 -14.25
CA GLU A 31 2.13 1.47 -13.78
C GLU A 31 2.81 2.71 -13.17
N THR A 32 4.08 2.58 -12.76
CA THR A 32 4.87 3.65 -12.13
C THR A 32 5.53 4.61 -13.13
N ILE A 33 5.33 4.42 -14.44
CA ILE A 33 6.03 5.19 -15.48
C ILE A 33 5.92 6.70 -15.33
N GLU A 34 4.76 7.22 -14.95
CA GLU A 34 4.55 8.66 -14.74
C GLU A 34 5.34 9.16 -13.53
N PHE A 35 5.21 8.46 -12.40
CA PHE A 35 5.97 8.74 -11.18
C PHE A 35 7.48 8.68 -11.41
N VAL A 36 7.98 7.69 -12.15
CA VAL A 36 9.41 7.61 -12.43
C VAL A 36 9.84 8.73 -13.37
N PHE A 37 9.08 8.99 -14.44
CA PHE A 37 9.37 10.05 -15.41
C PHE A 37 9.45 11.45 -14.76
N ASP A 38 8.53 11.76 -13.84
CA ASP A 38 8.44 13.08 -13.21
C ASP A 38 9.43 13.28 -12.05
N TYR A 39 10.19 12.24 -11.66
CA TYR A 39 11.14 12.29 -10.54
C TYR A 39 12.11 13.48 -10.57
N PRO A 40 12.83 13.79 -11.68
CA PRO A 40 13.81 14.87 -11.70
C PRO A 40 13.21 16.24 -11.38
N GLU A 41 11.93 16.44 -11.71
CA GLU A 41 11.22 17.69 -11.51
C GLU A 41 10.52 17.75 -10.14
N LYS A 42 10.00 16.62 -9.65
CA LYS A 42 9.09 16.59 -8.49
C LYS A 42 9.68 16.03 -7.20
N LYS A 43 10.88 15.43 -7.22
CA LYS A 43 11.50 14.80 -6.05
C LYS A 43 11.64 15.72 -4.82
N ASP A 44 11.78 17.02 -5.04
CA ASP A 44 11.98 18.01 -3.97
C ASP A 44 10.66 18.65 -3.48
N ASN A 45 9.51 18.21 -4.01
CA ASN A 45 8.21 18.69 -3.55
C ASN A 45 7.92 18.22 -2.12
N LEU A 46 7.28 19.09 -1.35
CA LEU A 46 6.77 18.71 -0.04
C LEU A 46 5.63 17.69 -0.18
N PRO A 47 5.58 16.66 0.67
CA PRO A 47 4.52 15.68 0.63
C PRO A 47 3.18 16.28 1.04
N ALA A 48 2.10 15.78 0.45
CA ALA A 48 0.75 16.13 0.83
C ALA A 48 0.49 15.75 2.29
N THR A 49 -0.21 16.63 3.01
CA THR A 49 -0.54 16.45 4.42
C THR A 49 -1.94 15.89 4.65
N ILE A 50 -2.73 15.70 3.58
CA ILE A 50 -4.08 15.16 3.63
C ILE A 50 -4.39 14.27 2.42
N VAL A 51 -5.30 13.30 2.62
CA VAL A 51 -5.94 12.48 1.59
C VAL A 51 -7.28 13.13 1.23
N GLU A 52 -7.30 13.96 0.19
CA GLU A 52 -8.46 14.79 -0.18
C GLU A 52 -9.68 13.95 -0.58
N GLU A 53 -9.45 12.91 -1.37
CA GLU A 53 -10.46 12.02 -1.95
C GLU A 53 -11.16 11.12 -0.93
N ALA A 54 -10.64 11.05 0.30
CA ALA A 54 -11.15 10.20 1.35
C ALA A 54 -12.60 10.53 1.73
N LYS A 55 -13.43 9.49 1.85
CA LYS A 55 -14.79 9.56 2.35
C LYS A 55 -14.93 8.63 3.55
N SER A 56 -15.59 9.10 4.59
CA SER A 56 -15.84 8.31 5.80
C SER A 56 -16.61 7.04 5.46
N GLY A 57 -16.13 5.89 5.93
CA GLY A 57 -16.76 4.59 5.69
C GLY A 57 -16.43 3.94 4.34
N GLU A 58 -15.66 4.61 3.47
CA GLU A 58 -15.09 4.01 2.26
C GLU A 58 -13.58 3.84 2.48
N ILE A 59 -13.06 2.61 2.31
CA ILE A 59 -11.61 2.40 2.32
C ILE A 59 -11.04 2.96 1.00
N PRO A 60 -10.23 4.03 1.01
CA PRO A 60 -9.68 4.59 -0.22
C PRO A 60 -8.59 3.67 -0.79
N LEU A 61 -8.45 3.65 -2.11
CA LEU A 61 -7.25 3.11 -2.75
C LEU A 61 -6.16 4.18 -2.74
N LEU A 62 -5.09 3.95 -2.00
CA LEU A 62 -3.90 4.80 -1.97
C LEU A 62 -2.70 4.01 -2.50
N LEU A 63 -1.87 4.66 -3.32
CA LEU A 63 -0.71 4.02 -3.92
C LEU A 63 0.57 4.52 -3.26
N GLN A 64 1.49 3.62 -2.95
CA GLN A 64 2.75 4.00 -2.31
C GLN A 64 3.62 4.87 -3.24
N TRP A 65 3.49 4.67 -4.56
CA TRP A 65 4.14 5.43 -5.61
C TRP A 65 3.34 6.65 -6.11
N ASP A 66 2.38 7.14 -5.34
CA ASP A 66 1.70 8.41 -5.67
C ASP A 66 2.63 9.61 -5.44
N GLU A 67 2.75 10.51 -6.41
CA GLU A 67 3.67 11.66 -6.36
C GLU A 67 3.46 12.58 -5.16
N ARG A 68 2.27 12.55 -4.56
CA ARG A 68 1.94 13.29 -3.33
C ARG A 68 2.82 12.90 -2.15
N TRP A 69 3.48 11.75 -2.17
CA TRP A 69 4.32 11.27 -1.05
C TRP A 69 5.42 10.28 -1.44
N GLY A 70 5.30 9.61 -2.59
CA GLY A 70 6.14 8.47 -2.96
C GLY A 70 7.62 8.79 -3.09
N TYR A 71 7.98 10.04 -3.38
CA TYR A 71 9.38 10.50 -3.46
C TYR A 71 10.04 10.69 -2.10
N GLN A 72 9.28 10.70 -1.01
CA GLN A 72 9.83 10.87 0.33
C GLN A 72 10.47 9.58 0.83
N ASN A 73 11.44 9.69 1.73
CA ASN A 73 12.11 8.53 2.30
C ASN A 73 11.24 7.81 3.35
N TYR A 74 11.42 6.50 3.41
CA TYR A 74 10.96 5.63 4.49
C TYR A 74 12.03 4.56 4.74
N GLY A 75 12.80 4.74 5.81
CA GLY A 75 13.97 3.93 6.09
C GLY A 75 15.10 4.19 5.10
N ASP A 76 15.59 3.13 4.45
CA ASP A 76 16.74 3.15 3.53
C ASP A 76 16.41 3.53 2.08
N GLY A 77 15.13 3.76 1.75
CA GLY A 77 14.67 4.00 0.38
C GLY A 77 13.41 4.85 0.31
N MET A 78 12.92 5.07 -0.91
CA MET A 78 11.70 5.85 -1.12
C MET A 78 10.45 5.11 -0.64
N LEU A 79 9.46 5.86 -0.19
CA LEU A 79 8.13 5.34 0.16
C LEU A 79 7.51 4.60 -1.02
N ALA A 80 7.75 5.05 -2.26
CA ALA A 80 7.33 4.35 -3.47
C ALA A 80 7.86 2.91 -3.58
N VAL A 81 8.98 2.59 -2.92
CA VAL A 81 9.60 1.25 -2.94
C VAL A 81 9.26 0.48 -1.66
N ASN A 82 9.40 1.11 -0.50
CA ASN A 82 9.31 0.45 0.80
C ASN A 82 7.95 0.61 1.51
N GLY A 83 7.04 1.40 0.96
CA GLY A 83 5.88 1.97 1.67
C GLY A 83 4.63 1.10 1.75
N CYS A 84 4.66 -0.17 1.36
CA CYS A 84 3.44 -0.98 1.29
C CYS A 84 2.68 -1.06 2.64
N GLY A 85 3.41 -1.22 3.74
CA GLY A 85 2.84 -1.25 5.10
C GLY A 85 2.17 0.07 5.50
N PRO A 86 2.89 1.21 5.49
CA PRO A 86 2.31 2.50 5.85
C PRO A 86 1.17 2.92 4.93
N THR A 87 1.26 2.61 3.63
CA THR A 87 0.16 2.89 2.70
C THR A 87 -1.06 2.01 3.00
N ALA A 88 -0.89 0.72 3.29
CA ALA A 88 -2.00 -0.17 3.69
C ALA A 88 -2.70 0.31 4.97
N LEU A 89 -1.93 0.69 5.99
CA LEU A 89 -2.47 1.26 7.22
C LEU A 89 -3.13 2.61 7.00
N SER A 90 -2.56 3.49 6.17
CA SER A 90 -3.18 4.75 5.79
C SER A 90 -4.57 4.54 5.19
N MET A 91 -4.73 3.57 4.27
CA MET A 91 -6.05 3.23 3.71
C MET A 91 -7.05 2.84 4.81
N VAL A 92 -6.65 1.94 5.72
CA VAL A 92 -7.51 1.48 6.82
C VAL A 92 -7.86 2.61 7.79
N ILE A 93 -6.88 3.40 8.23
CA ILE A 93 -7.07 4.52 9.16
C ILE A 93 -8.03 5.53 8.56
N VAL A 94 -7.75 5.98 7.34
CA VAL A 94 -8.54 7.00 6.66
C VAL A 94 -9.96 6.51 6.43
N GLY A 95 -10.14 5.27 5.98
CA GLY A 95 -11.46 4.71 5.68
C GLY A 95 -12.32 4.48 6.93
N LEU A 96 -11.74 3.95 8.01
CA LEU A 96 -12.46 3.66 9.25
C LEU A 96 -12.76 4.92 10.08
N THR A 97 -11.84 5.88 10.12
CA THR A 97 -11.93 7.03 11.04
C THR A 97 -12.28 8.35 10.37
N GLY A 98 -12.17 8.43 9.04
CA GLY A 98 -12.25 9.70 8.31
C GLY A 98 -11.06 10.64 8.55
N ASN A 99 -10.01 10.19 9.26
CA ASN A 99 -8.82 10.99 9.52
C ASN A 99 -7.99 11.20 8.25
N LYS A 100 -8.35 12.23 7.47
CA LYS A 100 -7.65 12.59 6.23
C LYS A 100 -6.17 12.93 6.42
N GLN A 101 -5.74 13.29 7.63
CA GLN A 101 -4.34 13.62 7.88
C GLN A 101 -3.45 12.37 7.86
N ALA A 102 -3.99 11.17 8.09
CA ALA A 102 -3.21 9.94 8.05
C ALA A 102 -2.79 9.53 6.63
N THR A 103 -2.01 10.37 5.94
CA THR A 103 -1.42 10.08 4.63
C THR A 103 -0.39 8.95 4.75
N PRO A 104 -0.07 8.25 3.65
CA PRO A 104 0.95 7.20 3.68
C PRO A 104 2.28 7.68 4.27
N TYR A 105 2.67 8.93 3.97
CA TYR A 105 3.90 9.50 4.52
C TYR A 105 3.81 9.77 6.03
N GLN A 106 2.70 10.31 6.54
CA GLN A 106 2.55 10.52 7.99
C GLN A 106 2.58 9.21 8.77
N VAL A 107 1.95 8.16 8.24
CA VAL A 107 2.01 6.81 8.84
C VAL A 107 3.43 6.26 8.78
N ALA A 108 4.16 6.48 7.67
CA ALA A 108 5.54 6.04 7.52
C ALA A 108 6.48 6.74 8.51
N GLN A 109 6.34 8.05 8.70
CA GLN A 109 7.12 8.82 9.68
C GLN A 109 6.86 8.32 11.10
N TYR A 110 5.60 8.05 11.47
CA TYR A 110 5.29 7.48 12.76
C TYR A 110 5.92 6.08 12.92
N ALA A 111 5.82 5.25 11.88
CA ALA A 111 6.39 3.89 11.89
C ALA A 111 7.90 3.92 12.14
N GLU A 112 8.63 4.77 11.42
CA GLU A 112 10.07 4.93 11.57
C GLU A 112 10.47 5.46 12.95
N GLN A 113 9.80 6.50 13.44
CA GLN A 113 10.06 7.09 14.76
C GLN A 113 9.85 6.11 15.93
N ASN A 114 9.01 5.10 15.73
CA ASN A 114 8.69 4.10 16.75
C ASN A 114 9.35 2.74 16.48
N GLY A 115 10.29 2.65 15.54
CA GLY A 115 11.10 1.45 15.31
C GLY A 115 10.38 0.30 14.60
N TYR A 116 9.33 0.60 13.83
CA TYR A 116 8.58 -0.38 13.04
C TYR A 116 9.14 -0.61 11.64
N TYR A 117 10.13 0.18 11.22
CA TYR A 117 10.87 -0.07 9.99
C TYR A 117 11.97 -1.12 10.21
N VAL A 118 12.09 -2.06 9.27
CA VAL A 118 13.09 -3.13 9.23
C VAL A 118 13.90 -2.97 7.94
N GLU A 119 15.20 -2.73 8.09
CA GLU A 119 16.15 -2.53 6.98
C GLU A 119 16.08 -3.66 5.94
N GLY A 120 15.97 -3.29 4.66
CA GLY A 120 15.84 -4.24 3.55
C GLY A 120 14.54 -5.06 3.48
N VAL A 121 13.61 -4.88 4.43
CA VAL A 121 12.31 -5.61 4.48
C VAL A 121 11.12 -4.67 4.38
N GLY A 122 11.24 -3.43 4.90
CA GLY A 122 10.15 -2.46 4.94
C GLY A 122 9.52 -2.43 6.33
N SER A 123 8.25 -2.82 6.46
CA SER A 123 7.51 -2.69 7.72
C SER A 123 7.44 -3.99 8.52
N SER A 124 7.62 -3.90 9.84
CA SER A 124 7.44 -5.03 10.74
C SER A 124 5.98 -5.46 10.82
N TRP A 125 5.74 -6.72 11.19
CA TRP A 125 4.39 -7.22 11.43
C TRP A 125 3.76 -6.62 12.69
N SER A 126 4.57 -6.31 13.72
CA SER A 126 4.09 -5.66 14.94
C SER A 126 3.48 -4.29 14.66
N MET A 127 3.86 -3.64 13.57
CA MET A 127 3.23 -2.40 13.11
C MET A 127 1.72 -2.57 12.91
N MET A 128 1.25 -3.73 12.45
CA MET A 128 -0.16 -3.98 12.15
C MET A 128 -1.03 -4.05 13.42
N THR A 129 -0.45 -4.33 14.59
CA THR A 129 -1.16 -4.38 15.86
C THR A 129 -0.96 -3.11 16.69
N ASP A 130 0.24 -2.54 16.68
CA ASP A 130 0.66 -1.59 17.72
C ASP A 130 0.31 -0.14 17.36
N ILE A 131 0.43 0.23 16.09
CA ILE A 131 0.27 1.62 15.65
C ILE A 131 -1.19 2.08 15.67
N GLY A 132 -2.12 1.14 15.53
CA GLY A 132 -3.53 1.43 15.30
C GLY A 132 -4.13 2.33 16.38
N SER A 133 -3.77 2.09 17.64
CA SER A 133 -4.34 2.81 18.78
C SER A 133 -4.08 4.32 18.75
N HIS A 134 -2.91 4.73 18.23
CA HIS A 134 -2.58 6.14 18.03
C HIS A 134 -3.52 6.81 17.03
N PHE A 135 -3.98 6.07 16.03
CA PHE A 135 -4.85 6.53 14.97
C PHE A 135 -6.33 6.21 15.19
N GLY A 136 -6.71 5.68 16.37
CA GLY A 136 -8.10 5.38 16.71
C GLY A 136 -8.64 4.07 16.10
N ILE A 137 -7.77 3.17 15.65
CA ILE A 137 -8.13 1.84 15.15
C ILE A 137 -7.47 0.74 15.98
N GLN A 138 -7.94 -0.50 15.85
CA GLN A 138 -7.32 -1.66 16.48
C GLN A 138 -7.14 -2.77 15.44
N GLY A 139 -5.90 -3.20 15.24
CA GLY A 139 -5.60 -4.41 14.47
C GLY A 139 -5.58 -5.65 15.37
N ARG A 140 -6.17 -6.73 14.91
CA ARG A 140 -6.14 -8.05 15.57
C ARG A 140 -5.78 -9.11 14.55
N GLU A 141 -4.77 -9.92 14.86
CA GLU A 141 -4.43 -11.08 14.05
C GLU A 141 -5.61 -12.06 14.02
N ILE A 142 -5.94 -12.56 12.83
CA ILE A 142 -7.03 -13.51 12.62
C ILE A 142 -6.53 -14.75 11.90
N SER A 143 -7.23 -15.88 12.06
CA SER A 143 -6.90 -17.10 11.33
C SER A 143 -7.21 -16.95 9.84
N LEU A 144 -6.34 -17.52 9.00
CA LEU A 144 -6.57 -17.68 7.57
C LEU A 144 -7.66 -18.74 7.37
N ASP A 145 -8.90 -18.29 7.35
CA ASP A 145 -10.11 -19.09 7.16
C ASP A 145 -11.12 -18.29 6.33
N LYS A 146 -11.75 -18.96 5.37
CA LYS A 146 -12.64 -18.32 4.39
C LYS A 146 -13.84 -17.66 5.06
N ASP A 147 -14.51 -18.37 5.96
CA ASP A 147 -15.72 -17.89 6.62
C ASP A 147 -15.38 -16.72 7.55
N ASN A 148 -14.24 -16.80 8.24
CA ASN A 148 -13.74 -15.72 9.08
C ASN A 148 -13.44 -14.45 8.29
N ILE A 149 -12.69 -14.54 7.18
CA ILE A 149 -12.40 -13.39 6.31
C ILE A 149 -13.70 -12.79 5.76
N GLN A 150 -14.61 -13.62 5.26
CA GLN A 150 -15.88 -13.14 4.73
C GLN A 150 -16.70 -12.41 5.81
N THR A 151 -16.78 -12.98 7.02
CA THR A 151 -17.53 -12.39 8.15
C THR A 151 -16.97 -11.02 8.54
N GLU A 152 -15.65 -10.89 8.65
CA GLU A 152 -14.99 -9.61 8.97
C GLU A 152 -15.26 -8.56 7.87
N LEU A 153 -15.09 -8.93 6.59
CA LEU A 153 -15.32 -8.04 5.47
C LEU A 153 -16.79 -7.61 5.32
N GLU A 154 -17.74 -8.52 5.52
CA GLU A 154 -19.18 -8.21 5.51
C GLU A 154 -19.60 -7.35 6.70
N SER A 155 -18.86 -7.41 7.81
CA SER A 155 -19.04 -6.53 8.98
C SER A 155 -18.42 -5.14 8.78
N GLY A 156 -17.79 -4.88 7.63
CA GLY A 156 -17.11 -3.62 7.34
C GLY A 156 -15.75 -3.49 8.00
N HIS A 157 -15.14 -4.61 8.45
CA HIS A 157 -13.80 -4.63 9.03
C HIS A 157 -12.78 -4.94 7.92
N PRO A 158 -11.98 -3.95 7.46
CA PRO A 158 -10.96 -4.21 6.47
C PRO A 158 -9.84 -5.08 7.06
N ILE A 159 -9.20 -5.87 6.20
CA ILE A 159 -8.13 -6.79 6.59
C ILE A 159 -6.84 -6.40 5.89
N ILE A 160 -5.74 -6.27 6.61
CA ILE A 160 -4.41 -6.17 5.99
C ILE A 160 -3.80 -7.57 5.93
N CYS A 161 -3.30 -7.96 4.76
CA CYS A 161 -2.61 -9.24 4.56
C CYS A 161 -1.12 -9.01 4.30
N ALA A 162 -0.27 -9.75 4.99
CA ALA A 162 1.12 -9.95 4.62
C ALA A 162 1.21 -11.05 3.56
N MET A 163 1.66 -10.71 2.37
CA MET A 163 1.74 -11.61 1.22
C MET A 163 3.13 -12.22 1.09
N ARG A 164 3.19 -13.46 0.64
CA ARG A 164 4.40 -14.15 0.15
C ARG A 164 4.43 -14.11 -1.40
N PRO A 165 5.45 -14.67 -2.07
CA PRO A 165 5.55 -14.63 -3.52
C PRO A 165 4.31 -15.23 -4.22
N GLY A 166 3.80 -14.54 -5.25
CA GLY A 166 2.55 -14.85 -5.94
C GLY A 166 2.13 -13.75 -6.91
N ASP A 167 0.84 -13.47 -7.01
CA ASP A 167 0.28 -12.46 -7.92
C ASP A 167 0.64 -11.02 -7.55
N PHE A 168 0.89 -10.78 -6.27
CA PHE A 168 1.10 -9.43 -5.72
C PHE A 168 2.57 -9.04 -5.59
N THR A 169 3.47 -10.01 -5.43
CA THR A 169 4.88 -9.78 -5.11
C THR A 169 5.73 -10.99 -5.47
N THR A 170 7.03 -10.79 -5.64
CA THR A 170 8.03 -11.87 -5.74
C THR A 170 8.80 -12.09 -4.43
N THR A 171 8.55 -11.25 -3.42
CA THR A 171 9.21 -11.29 -2.10
C THR A 171 8.14 -11.26 -1.00
N GLY A 172 7.91 -10.11 -0.38
CA GLY A 172 6.84 -9.83 0.57
C GLY A 172 6.08 -8.57 0.16
N HIS A 173 4.84 -8.42 0.64
CA HIS A 173 4.03 -7.24 0.35
C HIS A 173 2.86 -7.11 1.32
N PHE A 174 2.35 -5.90 1.52
CA PHE A 174 1.10 -5.67 2.26
C PHE A 174 0.00 -5.21 1.32
N ILE A 175 -1.17 -5.82 1.44
CA ILE A 175 -2.39 -5.44 0.72
C ILE A 175 -3.57 -5.30 1.69
N VAL A 176 -4.62 -4.62 1.26
CA VAL A 176 -5.86 -4.46 2.04
C VAL A 176 -7.00 -5.20 1.35
N LEU A 177 -7.69 -6.09 2.05
CA LEU A 177 -9.00 -6.62 1.66
C LEU A 177 -10.05 -5.66 2.21
N THR A 178 -10.88 -5.09 1.33
CA THR A 178 -11.74 -3.94 1.68
C THR A 178 -13.22 -4.25 1.77
N GLY A 179 -13.64 -5.42 1.28
CA GLY A 179 -15.03 -5.85 1.35
C GLY A 179 -15.30 -7.03 0.44
N MET A 180 -16.58 -7.42 0.37
CA MET A 180 -17.09 -8.45 -0.53
C MET A 180 -17.92 -7.82 -1.64
N LYS A 181 -17.79 -8.34 -2.87
CA LYS A 181 -18.62 -7.99 -4.02
C LYS A 181 -18.80 -9.20 -4.92
N ASP A 182 -20.05 -9.50 -5.27
CA ASP A 182 -20.42 -10.61 -6.16
C ASP A 182 -19.81 -11.97 -5.72
N GLY A 183 -19.73 -12.20 -4.40
CA GLY A 183 -19.15 -13.41 -3.81
C GLY A 183 -17.61 -13.48 -3.85
N LYS A 184 -16.94 -12.39 -4.26
CA LYS A 184 -15.48 -12.26 -4.35
C LYS A 184 -14.98 -11.14 -3.45
N ILE A 185 -13.68 -11.14 -3.20
CA ILE A 185 -13.00 -10.18 -2.32
C ILE A 185 -12.54 -8.96 -3.13
N CYS A 186 -12.87 -7.77 -2.65
CA CYS A 186 -12.32 -6.50 -3.12
C CYS A 186 -10.93 -6.30 -2.49
N VAL A 187 -9.94 -5.92 -3.32
CA VAL A 187 -8.57 -5.70 -2.87
C VAL A 187 -8.13 -4.28 -3.20
N HIS A 188 -7.42 -3.65 -2.28
CA HIS A 188 -6.60 -2.48 -2.52
C HIS A 188 -5.14 -2.84 -2.32
N ASP A 189 -4.42 -2.86 -3.43
CA ASP A 189 -3.00 -3.09 -3.48
C ASP A 189 -2.27 -1.75 -3.61
N PRO A 190 -1.45 -1.34 -2.62
CA PRO A 190 -0.72 -0.08 -2.67
C PRO A 190 0.29 0.01 -3.81
N ASN A 191 0.61 -1.10 -4.49
CA ASN A 191 1.50 -1.15 -5.63
C ASN A 191 0.80 -1.26 -6.99
N SER A 192 -0.52 -1.45 -7.08
CA SER A 192 -1.16 -1.64 -8.40
C SER A 192 -2.61 -1.21 -8.45
N LYS A 193 -2.93 -0.32 -9.40
CA LYS A 193 -4.31 0.02 -9.76
C LYS A 193 -4.97 -1.19 -10.41
N LYS A 194 -4.27 -1.85 -11.35
CA LYS A 194 -4.80 -3.01 -12.09
C LYS A 194 -5.18 -4.19 -11.21
N ARG A 195 -4.43 -4.48 -10.13
CA ARG A 195 -4.80 -5.53 -9.17
C ARG A 195 -5.96 -5.10 -8.27
N SER A 196 -6.07 -3.80 -8.01
CA SER A 196 -7.15 -3.20 -7.21
C SER A 196 -8.49 -3.06 -7.97
N GLU A 197 -8.46 -3.06 -9.30
CA GLU A 197 -9.67 -3.06 -10.16
C GLU A 197 -10.33 -4.45 -10.27
N LYS A 198 -9.66 -5.50 -9.79
CA LYS A 198 -10.12 -6.89 -9.88
C LYS A 198 -10.86 -7.33 -8.62
N LEU A 199 -11.76 -8.28 -8.81
CA LEU A 199 -12.33 -9.07 -7.73
C LEU A 199 -11.58 -10.41 -7.63
N TRP A 200 -11.25 -10.82 -6.42
CA TRP A 200 -10.39 -11.97 -6.15
C TRP A 200 -11.17 -13.12 -5.51
N ASP A 201 -10.92 -14.34 -5.97
CA ASP A 201 -11.38 -15.54 -5.29
C ASP A 201 -10.51 -15.80 -4.07
N TYR A 202 -11.12 -16.26 -2.97
CA TYR A 202 -10.41 -16.62 -1.75
C TYR A 202 -9.30 -17.66 -2.02
N GLU A 203 -9.60 -18.66 -2.84
CA GLU A 203 -8.69 -19.74 -3.21
C GLU A 203 -7.44 -19.24 -3.97
N THR A 204 -7.56 -18.10 -4.65
CA THR A 204 -6.41 -17.43 -5.31
C THR A 204 -5.56 -16.68 -4.29
N LEU A 205 -6.15 -16.14 -3.23
CA LEU A 205 -5.43 -15.37 -2.22
C LEU A 205 -4.79 -16.26 -1.15
N GLU A 206 -5.47 -17.31 -0.68
CA GLU A 206 -5.05 -18.04 0.53
C GLU A 206 -3.63 -18.61 0.45
N GLY A 207 -3.24 -19.13 -0.72
CA GLY A 207 -1.91 -19.73 -0.91
C GLY A 207 -0.77 -18.73 -0.82
N GLN A 208 -1.07 -17.44 -0.99
CA GLN A 208 -0.12 -16.34 -0.96
C GLN A 208 -0.25 -15.44 0.29
N ILE A 209 -1.21 -15.70 1.19
CA ILE A 209 -1.31 -15.00 2.48
C ILE A 209 -0.39 -15.68 3.50
N ASN A 210 0.53 -14.93 4.09
CA ASN A 210 1.42 -15.40 5.15
C ASN A 210 0.87 -15.09 6.55
N ASN A 211 0.26 -13.92 6.73
CA ASN A 211 -0.46 -13.52 7.95
C ASN A 211 -1.51 -12.44 7.62
N LEU A 212 -2.47 -12.19 8.49
CA LEU A 212 -3.54 -11.23 8.28
C LEU A 212 -4.12 -10.66 9.58
N TRP A 213 -4.55 -9.40 9.52
CA TRP A 213 -5.11 -8.66 10.64
C TRP A 213 -6.40 -7.99 10.24
N SER A 214 -7.48 -8.20 11.00
CA SER A 214 -8.73 -7.45 10.87
C SER A 214 -8.66 -6.17 11.70
N PHE A 215 -9.25 -5.09 11.18
CA PHE A 215 -9.23 -3.78 11.80
C PHE A 215 -10.63 -3.24 12.11
N THR A 216 -10.79 -2.65 13.30
CA THR A 216 -12.00 -1.94 13.73
C THR A 216 -11.65 -0.54 14.24
N THR A 217 -12.64 0.34 14.34
CA THR A 217 -12.48 1.59 15.12
C THR A 217 -12.46 1.29 16.62
N LEU A 218 -11.78 2.13 17.41
CA LEU A 218 -11.81 2.08 18.87
C LEU A 218 -12.97 2.88 19.49
N PHE A 219 -13.66 3.69 18.68
CA PHE A 219 -14.70 4.62 19.10
C PHE A 219 -15.89 4.57 18.14
#